data_AF-A0A286UEE6-F1
#
_entry.id   AF-A0A286UEE6-F1
#
_cell.length_a   1.000
_cell.length_b   1.000
_cell.length_c   1.000
_cell.angle_alpha   90.00
_cell.angle_beta   90.00
_cell.angle_gamma   90.00
#
_symmetry.space_group_name_H-M   'P 1'
#
loop_
_entity.id
_entity.type
_entity.pdbx_description
1 polymer ?
#
loop_
_entity_poly.entity_id
_entity_poly.type
_entity_poly.pdbx_seq_one_letter_code
_entity_poly.pdbx_strand_id
1 'polypeptide(L)'
;MNVYERFAAYPFDTDKAFQDGLSDILKDVNESVNREELLLKAKMFYFSTITGQQISWEDVNSSTLTETMPHSQTDKGDINQMPEGNAAKNEQPIEGNPGSVNLADMHAKARELTFAEITALIESNQTHLIPNNEIIPGGINEREPSQAKEKPRKKPWEKD
;
A
#
# COMPACT_ATOMS: atom_id res chain seq x y z
N MET A 1 -26.25 3.46 11.36
CA MET A 1 -25.66 4.37 10.37
C MET A 1 -24.61 3.58 9.63
N ASN A 2 -24.73 3.45 8.31
CA ASN A 2 -23.88 2.58 7.51
C ASN A 2 -22.48 3.20 7.35
N VAL A 3 -21.42 2.38 7.26
CA VAL A 3 -20.04 2.86 7.10
C VAL A 3 -19.87 3.66 5.81
N TYR A 4 -20.52 3.23 4.72
CA TYR A 4 -20.49 3.91 3.43
C TYR A 4 -21.18 5.28 3.46
N GLU A 5 -22.27 5.42 4.21
CA GLU A 5 -22.95 6.72 4.42
C GLU A 5 -22.05 7.68 5.20
N ARG A 6 -21.34 7.18 6.22
CA ARG A 6 -20.39 7.98 7.00
C ARG A 6 -19.17 8.38 6.18
N PHE A 7 -18.70 7.50 5.29
CA PHE A 7 -17.63 7.79 4.35
C PHE A 7 -18.04 8.88 3.36
N ALA A 8 -19.23 8.76 2.74
CA ALA A 8 -19.74 9.76 1.79
C ALA A 8 -20.02 11.12 2.44
N ALA A 9 -20.45 11.14 3.70
CA ALA A 9 -20.69 12.37 4.46
C ALA A 9 -19.41 12.97 5.09
N TYR A 10 -18.26 12.31 4.97
CA TYR A 10 -17.03 12.78 5.61
C TYR A 10 -16.42 13.97 4.85
N PRO A 11 -16.09 15.08 5.52
CA PRO A 11 -15.70 16.33 4.85
C PRO A 11 -14.20 16.38 4.51
N PHE A 12 -13.75 15.50 3.61
CA PHE A 12 -12.35 15.38 3.17
C PHE A 12 -11.74 16.70 2.68
N ASP A 13 -12.54 17.60 2.11
CA ASP A 13 -12.07 18.88 1.57
C ASP A 13 -11.71 19.90 2.66
N THR A 14 -12.26 19.74 3.86
CA THR A 14 -12.01 20.65 5.01
C THR A 14 -11.02 20.08 6.02
N ASP A 15 -10.73 18.78 5.96
CA ASP A 15 -9.80 18.15 6.88
C ASP A 15 -8.36 18.48 6.49
N LYS A 16 -7.72 19.33 7.30
CA LYS A 16 -6.35 19.78 7.05
C LYS A 16 -5.34 18.63 7.12
N ALA A 17 -5.51 17.68 8.03
CA ALA A 17 -4.55 16.58 8.18
C ALA A 17 -4.60 15.65 6.95
N PHE A 18 -5.80 15.41 6.41
CA PHE A 18 -5.96 14.67 5.16
C PHE A 18 -5.35 15.43 3.97
N GLN A 19 -5.63 16.73 3.83
CA GLN A 19 -5.13 17.54 2.72
C GLN A 19 -3.60 17.70 2.72
N ASP A 20 -3.01 17.88 3.90
CA ASP A 20 -1.55 17.95 4.06
C ASP A 20 -0.92 16.62 3.60
N GLY A 21 -1.45 15.47 4.04
CA GLY A 21 -0.96 14.15 3.65
C GLY A 21 -1.18 13.83 2.17
N LEU A 22 -2.34 14.19 1.60
CA LEU A 22 -2.63 14.00 0.19
C LEU A 22 -1.67 14.82 -0.70
N SER A 23 -1.33 16.03 -0.27
CA SER A 23 -0.38 16.89 -0.98
C SER A 23 1.01 16.28 -1.04
N ASP A 24 1.45 15.60 0.01
CA ASP A 24 2.75 14.91 0.02
C ASP A 24 2.75 13.68 -0.89
N ILE A 25 1.66 12.92 -0.91
CA ILE A 25 1.49 11.78 -1.82
C ILE A 25 1.49 12.24 -3.28
N LEU A 26 0.79 13.33 -3.60
CA LEU A 26 0.67 13.81 -4.99
C LEU A 26 1.95 14.45 -5.55
N LYS A 27 2.88 14.91 -4.71
CA LYS A 27 4.15 15.49 -5.17
C LYS A 27 5.07 14.48 -5.85
N ASP A 28 5.00 13.22 -5.44
CA ASP A 28 5.89 12.15 -5.89
C ASP A 28 5.24 11.23 -6.95
N VAL A 29 4.01 11.54 -7.37
CA VAL A 29 3.23 10.69 -8.27
C VAL A 29 3.54 11.00 -9.72
N ASN A 30 4.00 9.97 -10.44
CA ASN A 30 4.24 10.02 -11.86
C ASN A 30 2.92 10.13 -12.66
N GLU A 31 2.97 10.75 -13.83
CA GLU A 31 1.80 11.11 -14.64
C GLU A 31 1.07 9.89 -15.25
N SER A 32 1.67 8.70 -15.17
CA SER A 32 1.11 7.41 -15.57
C SER A 32 0.12 6.82 -14.56
N VAL A 33 0.04 7.38 -13.34
CA VAL A 33 -0.89 6.92 -12.30
C VAL A 33 -2.21 7.68 -12.43
N ASN A 34 -3.33 6.96 -12.40
CA ASN A 34 -4.64 7.57 -12.37
C ASN A 34 -4.83 8.33 -11.04
N ARG A 35 -4.75 9.66 -11.09
CA ARG A 35 -4.86 10.55 -9.93
C ARG A 35 -6.19 10.40 -9.21
N GLU A 36 -7.27 10.09 -9.94
CA GLU A 36 -8.61 9.89 -9.37
C GLU A 36 -8.68 8.59 -8.57
N GLU A 37 -8.09 7.52 -9.10
CA GLU A 37 -7.98 6.22 -8.41
C GLU A 37 -7.16 6.36 -7.13
N LEU A 38 -6.04 7.09 -7.21
CA LEU A 38 -5.17 7.34 -6.07
C LEU A 38 -5.88 8.17 -4.99
N LEU A 39 -6.62 9.19 -5.39
CA LEU A 39 -7.39 10.03 -4.48
C LEU A 39 -8.48 9.22 -3.77
N LEU A 40 -9.17 8.33 -4.48
CA LEU A 40 -10.16 7.44 -3.88
C LEU A 40 -9.52 6.49 -2.87
N LYS A 41 -8.39 5.86 -3.22
CA LYS A 41 -7.60 5.01 -2.31
C LYS A 41 -7.15 5.76 -1.06
N ALA A 42 -6.66 6.99 -1.23
CA ALA A 42 -6.23 7.82 -0.11
C ALA A 42 -7.40 8.17 0.83
N LYS A 43 -8.55 8.56 0.29
CA LYS A 43 -9.77 8.82 1.08
C LYS A 43 -10.19 7.59 1.88
N MET A 44 -10.24 6.42 1.23
CA MET A 44 -10.63 5.16 1.87
C MET A 44 -9.65 4.76 2.98
N PHE A 45 -8.35 4.84 2.71
CA PHE A 45 -7.30 4.51 3.67
C PHE A 45 -7.38 5.40 4.91
N TYR A 46 -7.47 6.71 4.70
CA TYR A 46 -7.56 7.69 5.77
C TYR A 46 -8.80 7.46 6.64
N PHE A 47 -9.96 7.31 6.01
CA PHE A 47 -11.21 7.05 6.73
C PHE A 47 -11.16 5.74 7.51
N SER A 48 -10.58 4.69 6.94
CA SER A 48 -10.42 3.40 7.60
C SER A 48 -9.50 3.49 8.82
N THR A 49 -8.43 4.28 8.70
CA THR A 49 -7.45 4.47 9.78
C THR A 49 -8.05 5.23 10.96
N ILE A 50 -8.82 6.29 10.71
CA ILE A 50 -9.42 7.11 11.78
C ILE A 50 -10.62 6.43 12.46
N THR A 51 -11.40 5.64 11.71
CA THR A 51 -12.61 5.00 12.24
C THR A 51 -12.38 3.57 12.73
N GLY A 52 -11.27 2.94 12.34
CA GLY A 52 -10.99 1.53 12.56
C GLY A 52 -11.89 0.58 11.76
N GLN A 53 -12.67 1.09 10.80
CA GLN A 53 -13.60 0.31 9.98
C GLN A 53 -13.01 0.05 8.60
N GLN A 54 -13.02 -1.20 8.15
CA GLN A 54 -12.51 -1.58 6.82
C GLN A 54 -13.58 -1.29 5.76
N ILE A 55 -13.21 -0.59 4.70
CA ILE A 55 -14.06 -0.36 3.51
C ILE A 55 -13.42 -1.08 2.34
N SER A 56 -14.15 -1.97 1.68
CA SER A 56 -13.63 -2.69 0.51
C SER A 56 -13.55 -1.78 -0.71
N TRP A 57 -12.40 -1.80 -1.38
CA TRP A 57 -12.15 -1.11 -2.64
C TRP A 57 -13.16 -1.48 -3.74
N GLU A 58 -13.55 -2.76 -3.78
CA GLU A 58 -14.42 -3.32 -4.82
C GLU A 58 -15.83 -2.70 -4.79
N ASP A 59 -16.36 -2.40 -3.59
CA ASP A 59 -17.71 -1.84 -3.43
C ASP A 59 -17.79 -0.35 -3.83
N VAL A 60 -16.72 0.41 -3.55
CA VAL A 60 -16.69 1.85 -3.81
C VAL A 60 -16.40 2.14 -5.28
N ASN A 61 -15.47 1.40 -5.90
CA ASN A 61 -15.17 1.56 -7.32
C ASN A 61 -16.33 1.12 -8.23
N SER A 62 -17.15 0.15 -7.78
CA SER A 62 -18.38 -0.24 -8.48
C SER A 62 -19.46 0.87 -8.45
N SER A 63 -19.43 1.70 -7.41
CA SER A 63 -20.38 2.82 -7.24
C SER A 63 -19.97 4.05 -8.05
N THR A 64 -18.66 4.31 -8.21
CA THR A 64 -18.16 5.43 -9.02
C THR A 64 -18.22 5.16 -10.53
N LEU A 65 -18.18 3.89 -10.97
CA LEU A 65 -18.37 3.54 -12.39
C LEU A 65 -19.84 3.61 -12.84
N THR A 66 -20.81 3.66 -11.91
CA THR A 66 -22.24 3.65 -12.20
C THR A 66 -22.90 5.04 -12.13
N GLU A 67 -22.16 6.10 -11.80
CA GLU A 67 -22.70 7.47 -11.72
C GLU A 67 -22.66 8.25 -13.05
N THR A 68 -22.44 7.54 -14.16
CA THR A 68 -22.75 8.05 -15.52
C THR A 68 -23.58 7.02 -16.25
N MET A 69 -24.90 7.08 -16.05
CA MET A 69 -25.98 6.90 -17.05
C MET A 69 -27.29 6.52 -16.35
N PRO A 70 -28.42 7.18 -16.65
CA PRO A 70 -29.71 6.88 -16.07
C PRO A 70 -30.36 5.66 -16.72
N HIS A 71 -31.06 4.87 -15.90
CA HIS A 71 -32.25 4.06 -16.24
C HIS A 71 -32.26 3.27 -17.57
N SER A 72 -32.21 1.94 -17.46
CA SER A 72 -33.36 1.14 -17.91
C SER A 72 -33.32 -0.28 -17.34
N GLN A 73 -34.43 -0.57 -16.67
CA GLN A 73 -34.88 -1.83 -16.15
C GLN A 73 -35.68 -2.55 -17.26
N THR A 74 -35.36 -3.81 -17.56
CA THR A 74 -36.15 -4.88 -18.23
C THR A 74 -35.15 -5.94 -18.71
N ASP A 75 -35.34 -7.25 -18.70
CA ASP A 75 -36.38 -8.18 -18.26
C ASP A 75 -35.73 -9.59 -18.32
N LYS A 76 -36.43 -10.62 -17.86
CA LYS A 76 -35.96 -11.99 -17.61
C LYS A 76 -35.88 -12.85 -18.89
N GLY A 77 -35.05 -13.91 -18.84
CA GLY A 77 -35.11 -15.10 -19.72
C GLY A 77 -33.69 -15.64 -20.02
N ASP A 78 -33.19 -16.71 -19.39
CA ASP A 78 -33.34 -18.13 -19.79
C ASP A 78 -32.81 -18.32 -21.25
N ILE A 79 -31.83 -19.16 -21.64
CA ILE A 79 -31.41 -20.51 -21.22
C ILE A 79 -30.12 -20.93 -21.98
N ASN A 80 -29.35 -21.83 -21.36
CA ASN A 80 -28.54 -22.94 -21.92
C ASN A 80 -27.52 -22.70 -23.05
N GLN A 81 -26.26 -23.14 -22.85
CA GLN A 81 -25.83 -24.52 -23.17
C GLN A 81 -24.29 -24.63 -23.13
N MET A 82 -23.76 -25.45 -22.20
CA MET A 82 -22.44 -26.09 -22.35
C MET A 82 -22.59 -27.30 -23.31
N PRO A 83 -21.51 -27.82 -23.94
CA PRO A 83 -20.65 -28.78 -23.24
C PRO A 83 -19.15 -28.77 -23.61
N GLU A 84 -18.37 -29.26 -22.64
CA GLU A 84 -17.19 -30.15 -22.68
C GLU A 84 -16.13 -30.07 -23.81
N GLY A 85 -14.85 -30.07 -23.39
CA GLY A 85 -13.90 -31.09 -23.88
C GLY A 85 -12.55 -30.61 -24.42
N ASN A 86 -11.50 -31.06 -23.72
CA ASN A 86 -10.14 -31.40 -24.19
C ASN A 86 -8.96 -30.45 -23.97
N ALA A 87 -8.00 -31.05 -23.27
CA ALA A 87 -6.65 -30.65 -22.95
C ALA A 87 -5.73 -30.52 -24.18
N ALA A 88 -4.74 -29.63 -24.09
CA ALA A 88 -3.35 -29.97 -24.35
C ALA A 88 -2.41 -28.80 -23.98
N LYS A 89 -1.32 -29.19 -23.33
CA LYS A 89 -0.06 -28.45 -23.13
C LYS A 89 0.37 -27.61 -24.33
N ASN A 90 0.96 -26.44 -24.07
CA ASN A 90 2.22 -26.11 -24.71
C ASN A 90 3.12 -25.27 -23.79
N GLU A 91 4.35 -25.73 -23.65
CA GLU A 91 5.42 -25.20 -22.80
C GLU A 91 6.32 -24.27 -23.64
N GLN A 92 6.50 -23.03 -23.16
CA GLN A 92 7.78 -22.27 -23.12
C GLN A 92 8.49 -21.93 -24.48
N PRO A 93 9.60 -21.17 -24.49
CA PRO A 93 9.70 -19.72 -24.21
C PRO A 93 10.47 -18.97 -25.32
N ILE A 94 10.15 -17.69 -25.55
CA ILE A 94 10.99 -16.83 -26.41
C ILE A 94 12.09 -16.15 -25.60
N GLU A 95 13.33 -16.58 -25.85
CA GLU A 95 14.56 -15.89 -25.48
C GLU A 95 14.65 -14.52 -26.17
N GLY A 96 15.10 -13.50 -25.42
CA GLY A 96 15.32 -12.16 -25.94
C GLY A 96 16.14 -11.28 -24.99
N ASN A 97 17.46 -11.54 -24.97
CA ASN A 97 18.63 -10.67 -24.75
C ASN A 97 18.58 -9.47 -23.77
N PRO A 98 19.67 -9.22 -22.98
CA PRO A 98 19.69 -8.24 -21.90
C PRO A 98 19.99 -6.83 -22.44
N GLY A 99 18.97 -5.97 -22.42
CA GLY A 99 19.11 -4.54 -22.61
C GLY A 99 19.25 -3.85 -21.26
N SER A 100 20.42 -3.25 -21.02
CA SER A 100 20.76 -2.34 -19.92
C SER A 100 19.61 -1.42 -19.53
N VAL A 101 18.93 -1.70 -18.41
CA VAL A 101 17.95 -0.80 -17.79
C VAL A 101 18.52 -0.29 -16.47
N ASN A 102 18.50 1.04 -16.34
CA ASN A 102 19.10 1.80 -15.25
C ASN A 102 18.58 1.35 -13.87
N LEU A 103 19.53 1.18 -12.94
CA LEU A 103 19.34 0.67 -11.57
C LEU A 103 18.46 1.56 -10.67
N ALA A 104 18.06 2.75 -11.12
CA ALA A 104 17.29 3.71 -10.33
C ALA A 104 15.77 3.54 -10.43
N ASP A 105 15.24 2.95 -11.52
CA ASP A 105 13.78 2.84 -11.75
C ASP A 105 13.14 1.55 -11.21
N MET A 106 13.93 0.61 -10.69
CA MET A 106 13.42 -0.67 -10.15
C MET A 106 12.96 -0.61 -8.69
N HIS A 107 13.08 0.55 -8.01
CA HIS A 107 12.72 0.68 -6.60
C HIS A 107 11.24 0.99 -6.35
N ALA A 108 10.46 1.40 -7.36
CA ALA A 108 9.06 1.78 -7.19
C ALA A 108 8.05 0.63 -7.42
N LYS A 109 8.52 -0.55 -7.86
CA LYS A 109 7.69 -1.76 -8.03
C LYS A 109 8.49 -2.98 -7.63
N ALA A 110 8.95 -3.01 -6.37
CA ALA A 110 9.70 -4.12 -5.81
C ALA A 110 8.97 -5.43 -6.10
N ARG A 111 9.64 -6.34 -6.81
CA ARG A 111 9.12 -7.65 -7.19
C ARG A 111 8.58 -8.37 -5.95
N GLU A 112 7.26 -8.53 -5.85
CA GLU A 112 6.64 -9.31 -4.78
C GLU A 112 7.10 -10.76 -4.93
N LEU A 113 7.94 -11.23 -4.01
CA LEU A 113 8.34 -12.63 -3.95
C LEU A 113 7.21 -13.44 -3.30
N THR A 114 6.97 -14.64 -3.80
CA THR A 114 6.01 -15.55 -3.17
C THR A 114 6.52 -16.01 -1.81
N PHE A 115 5.61 -16.42 -0.92
CA PHE A 115 5.99 -16.91 0.41
C PHE A 115 7.01 -18.05 0.35
N ALA A 116 6.82 -19.01 -0.55
CA ALA A 116 7.74 -20.14 -0.74
C ALA A 116 9.14 -19.68 -1.18
N GLU A 117 9.22 -18.66 -2.04
CA GLU A 117 10.48 -18.11 -2.52
C GLU A 117 11.22 -17.34 -1.42
N ILE A 118 10.49 -16.57 -0.59
CA ILE A 118 11.06 -15.91 0.60
C ILE A 118 11.60 -16.95 1.58
N THR A 119 10.85 -18.03 1.85
CA THR A 119 11.32 -19.11 2.72
C THR A 119 12.61 -19.73 2.20
N ALA A 120 12.66 -20.04 0.90
CA ALA A 120 13.86 -20.60 0.27
C ALA A 120 15.08 -19.65 0.40
N LEU A 121 14.90 -18.34 0.25
CA LEU A 121 15.97 -17.34 0.41
C LEU A 121 16.47 -17.23 1.86
N ILE A 122 15.59 -17.44 2.84
CA ILE A 122 15.98 -17.47 4.26
C ILE A 122 16.76 -18.75 4.55
N GLU A 123 16.28 -19.90 4.07
CA GLU A 123 16.93 -21.20 4.24
C GLU A 123 18.30 -21.26 3.55
N SER A 124 18.43 -20.63 2.37
CA SER A 124 19.70 -20.55 1.64
C SER A 124 20.65 -19.45 2.15
N ASN A 125 20.25 -18.73 3.21
CA ASN A 125 20.99 -17.60 3.79
C ASN A 125 21.27 -16.46 2.76
N GLN A 126 20.43 -16.34 1.74
CA GLN A 126 20.47 -15.28 0.73
C GLN A 126 19.43 -14.19 1.04
N THR A 127 19.38 -13.78 2.31
CA THR A 127 18.41 -12.79 2.80
C THR A 127 18.59 -11.41 2.18
N HIS A 128 19.77 -11.09 1.65
CA HIS A 128 20.05 -9.85 0.91
C HIS A 128 19.25 -9.72 -0.39
N LEU A 129 18.69 -10.81 -0.92
CA LEU A 129 17.83 -10.81 -2.11
C LEU A 129 16.35 -10.58 -1.79
N ILE A 130 15.98 -10.55 -0.51
CA ILE A 130 14.60 -10.30 -0.08
C ILE A 130 14.29 -8.82 -0.29
N PRO A 131 13.19 -8.48 -0.97
CA PRO A 131 12.76 -7.10 -1.16
C PRO A 131 12.63 -6.35 0.17
N ASN A 132 13.05 -5.09 0.18
CA ASN A 132 13.00 -4.20 1.36
C ASN A 132 13.75 -4.73 2.59
N ASN A 133 14.78 -5.55 2.41
CA ASN A 133 15.64 -5.96 3.52
C ASN A 133 16.67 -4.87 3.84
N GLU A 134 16.44 -4.11 4.91
CA GLU A 134 17.35 -3.06 5.36
C GLU A 134 18.56 -3.65 6.10
N ILE A 135 19.77 -3.25 5.70
CA ILE A 135 21.00 -3.63 6.39
C ILE A 135 21.12 -2.79 7.66
N ILE A 136 20.91 -3.41 8.82
CA ILE A 136 21.22 -2.78 10.10
C ILE A 136 22.74 -2.85 10.29
N PRO A 137 23.47 -1.72 10.33
CA PRO A 137 24.89 -1.75 10.60
C PRO A 137 25.10 -2.30 12.03
N GLY A 138 25.93 -3.33 12.17
CA GLY A 138 26.24 -3.97 13.45
C GLY A 138 27.06 -3.13 14.43
N GLY A 139 27.09 -1.80 14.25
CA GLY A 139 27.85 -0.87 15.08
C GLY A 139 27.06 -0.42 16.29
N ILE A 140 27.67 -0.49 17.47
CA ILE A 140 27.26 0.33 18.61
C ILE A 140 27.56 1.79 18.27
N ASN A 141 26.64 2.69 18.62
CA ASN A 141 26.81 4.13 18.40
C ASN A 141 28.13 4.59 19.05
N GLU A 142 29.13 4.95 18.24
CA GLU A 142 30.48 5.30 18.69
C GLU A 142 30.55 6.66 19.41
N ARG A 143 29.46 7.44 19.36
CA ARG A 143 29.39 8.71 20.06
C ARG A 143 29.40 8.48 21.56
N GLU A 144 30.19 9.29 22.28
CA GLU A 144 30.14 9.31 23.73
C GLU A 144 28.70 9.59 24.20
N PRO A 145 28.21 8.86 25.23
CA PRO A 145 26.93 9.15 25.84
C PRO A 145 26.83 10.61 26.27
N SER A 146 25.67 11.24 26.04
CA SER A 146 25.44 12.60 26.51
C SER A 146 25.54 12.68 28.02
N GLN A 147 26.41 13.55 28.54
CA GLN A 147 26.52 13.81 29.97
C GLN A 147 25.37 14.68 30.47
N ALA A 148 24.82 14.35 31.64
CA ALA A 148 23.77 15.15 32.27
C ALA A 148 24.31 16.54 32.66
N LYS A 149 23.71 17.61 32.13
CA LYS A 149 24.11 19.00 32.41
C LYS A 149 23.47 19.59 33.68
N GLU A 150 22.51 18.89 34.25
CA GLU A 150 21.70 19.40 35.35
C GLU A 150 22.13 18.83 36.69
N LYS A 151 22.17 19.67 37.73
CA LYS A 151 22.51 19.22 39.08
C LYS A 151 21.40 18.30 39.60
N PRO A 152 21.71 17.13 40.19
CA PRO A 152 20.70 16.28 40.79
C PRO A 152 19.96 17.06 41.87
N ARG A 153 18.62 16.93 41.91
CA ARG A 153 17.81 17.56 42.95
C ARG A 153 18.25 17.01 44.30
N LYS A 154 18.55 17.91 45.24
CA LYS A 154 18.88 17.55 46.61
C LYS A 154 17.75 16.71 47.20
N LYS A 155 18.13 15.66 47.92
CA LYS A 155 17.15 14.82 48.60
C LYS A 155 16.64 15.55 49.84
N PRO A 156 15.37 15.35 50.24
CA PRO A 156 14.77 16.11 51.34
C PRO A 156 15.43 15.87 52.72
N TRP A 157 16.32 14.89 52.85
CA TRP A 157 17.12 14.64 54.06
C TRP A 157 18.52 15.27 54.03
N GLU A 158 18.93 15.88 52.91
CA GLU A 158 20.18 16.64 52.79
C GLU A 158 19.94 18.06 53.33
N LYS A 159 19.84 18.19 54.66
CA LYS A 159 19.88 19.49 55.34
C LYS A 159 21.24 20.14 55.09
N ASP A 160 21.26 21.43 54.75
CA ASP A 160 22.47 22.26 54.63
C ASP A 160 23.29 22.29 55.93
#